data_AF-A0A314XTI7-F1
#
_entry.id   AF-A0A314XTI7-F1
#
_cell.length_a   1.000
_cell.length_b   1.000
_cell.length_c   1.000
_cell.angle_alpha   90.00
_cell.angle_beta   90.00
_cell.angle_gamma   90.00
#
_symmetry.space_group_name_H-M   'P 1'
#
loop_
_entity.id
_entity.type
_entity.pdbx_description
1 polymer ?
#
loop_
_entity_poly.entity_id
_entity_poly.type
_entity_poly.pdbx_seq_one_letter_code
_entity_poly.pdbx_strand_id
1 'polypeptide(L)' 'MPRLCRLEIKYCRGLTTLPDGLRYLTNLRELIIRGMLRELHRRIEEDGEDFYKIQHVPSLVIGEPFD' A
#
# COMPACT_ATOMS: atom_id res chain seq x y z
N MET A 1 16.64 5.47 12.05
CA MET A 1 15.69 5.76 10.96
C MET A 1 15.55 4.53 10.07
N PRO A 2 14.32 4.06 9.80
CA PRO A 2 14.11 2.91 8.93
C PRO A 2 14.70 3.20 7.55
N ARG A 3 15.56 2.31 7.04
CA ARG A 3 16.24 2.45 5.72
C ARG A 3 15.44 1.82 4.57
N LEU A 4 14.18 1.47 4.83
CA LEU A 4 13.35 0.80 3.85
C LEU A 4 12.95 1.79 2.76
N CYS A 5 13.50 1.60 1.56
CA CYS A 5 13.21 2.45 0.40
C CYS A 5 12.22 1.81 -0.57
N ARG A 6 12.03 0.49 -0.50
CA ARG A 6 11.15 -0.28 -1.38
C ARG A 6 10.38 -1.31 -0.57
N LEU A 7 9.06 -1.34 -0.73
CA LEU A 7 8.18 -2.33 -0.11
C LEU A 7 7.30 -2.94 -1.19
N GLU A 8 7.17 -4.26 -1.16
CA GLU A 8 6.33 -4.99 -2.09
C GLU A 8 5.41 -5.93 -1.30
N ILE A 9 4.10 -5.78 -1.50
CA ILE A 9 3.04 -6.56 -0.87
C ILE A 9 2.30 -7.31 -1.98
N LYS A 10 2.29 -8.64 -1.90
CA LYS A 10 1.75 -9.49 -2.97
C LYS A 10 0.98 -10.68 -2.41
N TYR A 11 -0.18 -10.97 -3.00
CA TYR A 11 -0.95 -12.20 -2.75
C TYR A 11 -1.33 -12.45 -1.28
N CYS A 12 -1.49 -11.38 -0.48
CA CYS A 12 -1.87 -11.48 0.93
C CYS A 12 -3.39 -11.47 1.09
N ARG A 13 -4.03 -12.64 1.00
CA ARG A 13 -5.50 -12.78 1.05
C ARG A 13 -6.17 -12.27 2.32
N GLY A 14 -5.46 -12.25 3.45
CA GLY A 14 -6.00 -11.75 4.73
C GLY A 14 -5.80 -10.26 4.97
N LEU A 15 -5.08 -9.55 4.08
CA LEU A 15 -4.79 -8.14 4.27
C LEU A 15 -5.88 -7.29 3.62
N THR A 16 -6.89 -6.95 4.40
CA THR A 16 -7.99 -6.07 3.98
C THR A 16 -7.71 -4.60 4.24
N THR A 17 -6.78 -4.28 5.14
CA THR A 17 -6.40 -2.91 5.51
C THR A 17 -4.89 -2.74 5.52
N LEU A 18 -4.41 -1.51 5.30
CA LEU A 18 -3.00 -1.18 5.45
C LEU A 18 -2.65 -0.88 6.92
N PRO A 19 -1.49 -1.34 7.42
CA PRO A 19 -1.07 -1.00 8.77
C PRO A 19 -0.71 0.49 8.87
N ASP A 20 -1.18 1.15 9.95
CA ASP A 20 -0.92 2.56 10.23
C ASP A 20 0.58 2.90 10.27
N GLY A 21 1.43 1.91 10.57
CA GLY A 21 2.88 2.02 10.58
C GLY A 21 3.47 2.51 9.25
N LEU A 22 2.81 2.25 8.11
CA LEU A 22 3.31 2.64 6.78
C LEU A 22 3.52 4.14 6.66
N ARG A 23 2.67 4.96 7.30
CA ARG A 23 2.77 6.43 7.25
C ARG A 23 4.08 6.97 7.84
N TYR A 24 4.76 6.17 8.66
CA TYR A 24 6.02 6.55 9.30
C TYR A 24 7.26 6.09 8.52
N LEU A 25 7.08 5.38 7.41
CA LEU A 25 8.17 4.95 6.54
C LEU A 25 8.57 6.10 5.60
N THR A 26 9.05 7.20 6.17
CA THR A 26 9.38 8.43 5.42
C THR A 26 10.48 8.27 4.36
N ASN A 27 11.28 7.19 4.45
CA ASN A 27 12.30 6.86 3.44
C ASN A 27 11.76 5.96 2.32
N LEU A 28 10.50 5.51 2.39
CA LEU A 28 9.90 4.65 1.39
C LEU A 28 9.69 5.42 0.10
N ARG A 29 10.37 4.97 -0.96
CA ARG A 29 10.34 5.59 -2.29
C ARG A 29 9.40 4.85 -3.24
N GLU A 30 9.30 3.54 -3.07
CA GLU A 30 8.52 2.67 -3.94
C GLU A 30 7.66 1.71 -3.11
N LEU A 31 6.37 1.69 -3.39
CA LEU A 31 5.41 0.74 -2.84
C LEU A 31 4.68 0.05 -3.98
N ILE A 32 4.80 -1.27 -4.02
CA ILE A 32 4.13 -2.12 -4.99
C ILE A 32 3.10 -2.97 -4.25
N ILE A 33 1.83 -2.88 -4.66
CA ILE A 33 0.73 -3.68 -4.15
C ILE A 33 0.15 -4.44 -5.32
N ARG A 34 0.21 -5.78 -5.32
CA ARG A 34 -0.33 -6.59 -6.43
C ARG A 34 -1.10 -7.78 -5.93
N GLY A 35 -2.18 -8.09 -6.63
CA GLY A 35 -2.89 -9.33 -6.40
C GLY A 35 -3.50 -9.40 -5.02
N MET A 36 -4.16 -8.32 -4.63
CA MET A 36 -4.83 -8.14 -3.35
C MET A 36 -6.34 -8.21 -3.54
N LEU A 37 -7.07 -8.36 -2.44
CA LEU A 37 -8.53 -8.28 -2.49
C LEU A 37 -8.98 -6.89 -2.94
N ARG A 38 -10.09 -6.87 -3.69
CA ARG A 38 -10.75 -5.62 -4.12
C ARG A 38 -11.07 -4.67 -2.97
N GLU A 39 -11.35 -5.21 -1.78
CA GLU A 39 -11.56 -4.42 -0.56
C GLU A 39 -10.35 -3.53 -0.24
N LEU A 40 -9.13 -4.08 -0.29
CA LEU A 40 -7.93 -3.29 -0.03
C LEU A 40 -7.75 -2.20 -1.09
N HIS A 41 -7.99 -2.51 -2.37
CA HIS A 41 -7.87 -1.53 -3.45
C HIS A 41 -8.75 -0.30 -3.24
N ARG A 42 -10.03 -0.49 -2.90
CA ARG A 42 -10.94 0.63 -2.61
C ARG A 42 -10.44 1.51 -1.45
N ARG A 43 -9.76 0.92 -0.48
CA ARG A 43 -9.22 1.68 0.67
C ARG A 43 -7.97 2.48 0.30
N ILE A 44 -7.20 2.06 -0.70
CA ILE A 44 -5.93 2.69 -1.08
C ILE A 44 -6.03 3.52 -2.37
N GLU A 45 -7.19 3.56 -3.01
CA GLU A 45 -7.51 4.48 -4.10
C GLU A 45 -7.47 5.95 -3.62
N GLU A 46 -7.40 6.89 -4.57
CA GLU A 46 -7.52 8.32 -4.26
C GLU A 46 -8.86 8.56 -3.53
N ASP A 47 -8.83 9.27 -2.40
CA ASP A 47 -9.92 9.42 -1.42
C ASP A 47 -10.31 8.16 -0.59
N GLY A 48 -9.57 7.06 -0.73
CA GLY A 48 -9.76 5.85 0.08
C GLY A 48 -9.32 6.02 1.55
N GLU A 49 -9.95 5.25 2.45
CA GLU A 49 -9.72 5.31 3.90
C GLU A 49 -8.25 5.12 4.32
N ASP A 50 -7.49 4.32 3.57
CA ASP A 50 -6.09 3.99 3.86
C ASP A 50 -5.12 4.77 2.96
N PHE A 51 -5.59 5.60 2.03
CA PHE A 51 -4.73 6.36 1.11
C PHE A 51 -3.73 7.25 1.86
N TYR A 52 -4.16 7.86 2.97
CA TYR A 52 -3.30 8.72 3.78
C TYR A 52 -2.05 8.01 4.33
N LYS A 53 -2.07 6.67 4.40
CA LYS A 53 -0.95 5.84 4.87
C LYS A 53 0.14 5.69 3.82
N ILE A 54 -0.18 5.92 2.54
CA ILE A 54 0.73 5.67 1.40
C ILE A 54 0.91 6.89 0.49
N GLN A 55 0.12 7.96 0.65
CA GLN A 55 0.22 9.19 -0.14
C GLN A 55 1.60 9.85 -0.13
N HIS A 56 2.43 9.56 0.88
CA HIS A 56 3.79 10.10 1.01
C HIS A 56 4.80 9.37 0.11
N VAL A 57 4.42 8.23 -0.49
CA VAL A 57 5.31 7.40 -1.30
C VAL A 57 5.35 7.93 -2.74
N PRO A 58 6.52 8.33 -3.26
CA PRO A 58 6.66 8.90 -4.60
C PRO A 58 6.27 7.97 -5.75
N SER A 59 6.48 6.66 -5.60
CA SER A 59 6.18 5.67 -6.63
C SER A 59 5.22 4.61 -6.07
N LEU A 60 3.97 4.67 -6.53
CA LEU A 60 2.90 3.74 -6.18
C LEU A 60 2.55 2.89 -7.39
N VAL A 61 2.69 1.57 -7.28
CA VAL A 61 2.29 0.62 -8.31
C VAL A 61 1.24 -0.31 -7.73
N ILE A 62 -0.01 -0.05 -8.09
CA ILE A 62 -1.16 -0.86 -7.69
C ILE A 62 -1.53 -1.74 -8.89
N GLY A 63 -1.40 -3.06 -8.73
CA GLY A 63 -1.82 -4.04 -9.75
C GLY A 63 -3.34 -4.21 -9.79
N GLU A 64 -3.84 -5.16 -10.58
CA GLU A 64 -5.26 -5.50 -10.54
C GLU A 64 -5.64 -6.28 -9.28
N PRO A 65 -6.86 -6.08 -8.73
CA PRO A 65 -7.35 -6.89 -7.63
C PRO A 65 -7.69 -8.29 -8.14
N PHE A 66 -7.71 -9.26 -7.24
CA PHE A 66 -8.42 -10.51 -7.50
C PHE A 66 -9.81 -10.45 -6.86
N ASP A 67 -10.80 -10.96 -7.60
CA ASP A 67 -12.20 -11.05 -7.19
C ASP A 67 -12.46 -12.29 -6.31
#